data_AF-A0A5E6MJC7-F1
#
_entry.id   AF-A0A5E6MJC7-F1
#
_cell.length_a   1.000
_cell.length_b   1.000
_cell.length_c   1.000
_cell.angle_alpha   90.00
_cell.angle_beta   90.00
_cell.angle_gamma   90.00
#
_symmetry.space_group_name_H-M   'P 1'
#
loop_
_entity.id
_entity.type
_entity.pdbx_description
1 polymer ?
#
loop_
_entity_poly.entity_id
_entity_poly.type
_entity_poly.pdbx_seq_one_letter_code
_entity_poly.pdbx_strand_id
1 'polypeptide(L)'
;MKRYYSQETGCTYLDGLHQRMPSDAVFLPEEIYEAVIRDAGINTVRRHDEQGLPYLVDAVPSAADLVLEARSWRDSQLAAATWLRDRHRDQLEMMAPTTLDSEQYLALLTYMQTLRDWPQSAQFPNAEHRPSAPLWLVEQAE
;
A
#
# COMPACT_ATOMS: atom_id res chain seq x y z
N MET A 1 27.42 -15.22 -18.89
CA MET A 1 27.68 -16.22 -17.82
C MET A 1 26.39 -16.99 -17.61
N LYS A 2 26.40 -18.33 -17.60
CA LYS A 2 25.16 -19.10 -17.48
C LYS A 2 24.64 -19.05 -16.05
N ARG A 3 23.33 -18.86 -15.90
CA ARG A 3 22.62 -18.82 -14.63
C ARG A 3 21.77 -20.08 -14.50
N TYR A 4 21.70 -20.57 -13.27
CA TYR A 4 20.86 -21.67 -12.84
C TYR A 4 20.05 -21.23 -11.63
N TYR A 5 18.93 -21.87 -11.39
CA TYR A 5 18.07 -21.57 -10.26
C TYR A 5 17.67 -22.88 -9.59
N SER A 6 17.73 -22.90 -8.26
CA SER A 6 17.28 -24.04 -7.45
C SER A 6 16.01 -23.64 -6.71
N GLN A 7 14.97 -24.44 -6.88
CA GLN A 7 13.70 -24.25 -6.21
C GLN A 7 13.83 -24.48 -4.71
N GLU A 8 14.59 -25.50 -4.30
CA GLU A 8 14.78 -25.86 -2.89
C GLU A 8 15.46 -24.75 -2.10
N THR A 9 16.45 -24.10 -2.72
CA THR A 9 17.21 -23.02 -2.06
C THR A 9 16.63 -21.63 -2.32
N GLY A 10 15.80 -21.47 -3.36
CA GLY A 10 15.24 -20.19 -3.78
C GLY A 10 16.27 -19.21 -4.34
N CYS A 11 17.47 -19.70 -4.69
CA CYS A 11 18.64 -18.88 -5.06
C CYS A 11 19.08 -19.13 -6.50
N THR A 12 19.79 -18.13 -7.05
CA THR A 12 20.46 -18.22 -8.35
C THR A 12 21.92 -18.65 -8.21
N TYR A 13 22.36 -19.53 -9.09
CA TYR A 13 23.71 -20.10 -9.14
C TYR A 13 24.34 -19.77 -10.49
N LEU A 14 25.57 -19.29 -10.44
CA LEU A 14 26.35 -18.91 -11.61
C LEU A 14 27.39 -19.98 -11.96
N ASP A 15 27.38 -20.39 -13.23
CA ASP A 15 28.37 -21.31 -13.80
C ASP A 15 29.78 -20.72 -13.75
N GLY A 16 30.74 -21.47 -13.22
CA GLY A 16 32.12 -21.05 -12.99
C GLY A 16 32.36 -20.22 -11.71
N LEU A 17 31.32 -19.74 -11.02
CA LEU A 17 31.46 -19.08 -9.71
C LEU A 17 31.18 -20.05 -8.55
N HIS A 18 30.12 -20.85 -8.67
CA HIS A 18 29.74 -21.80 -7.62
C HIS A 18 30.39 -23.15 -7.89
N GLN A 19 31.20 -23.62 -6.94
CA GLN A 19 31.90 -24.92 -7.05
C GLN A 19 30.97 -26.13 -6.90
N ARG A 20 29.83 -25.96 -6.22
CA ARG A 20 28.78 -26.98 -6.08
C ARG A 20 27.45 -26.37 -6.47
N MET A 21 26.76 -27.04 -7.38
CA MET A 21 25.38 -26.72 -7.73
C MET A 21 24.44 -27.70 -7.05
N PRO A 22 23.28 -27.25 -6.56
CA PRO A 22 22.19 -28.12 -6.13
C PRO A 22 21.76 -29.08 -7.24
N SER A 23 21.26 -30.25 -6.87
CA SER A 23 20.79 -31.25 -7.84
C SER A 23 19.51 -30.82 -8.58
N ASP A 24 18.73 -29.93 -7.98
CA ASP A 24 17.51 -29.34 -8.55
C ASP A 24 17.78 -28.06 -9.37
N ALA A 25 19.06 -27.70 -9.57
CA ALA A 25 19.41 -26.48 -10.29
C ALA A 25 19.07 -26.58 -11.78
N VAL A 26 18.11 -25.77 -12.22
CA VAL A 26 17.66 -25.69 -13.62
C VAL A 26 18.19 -24.44 -14.31
N PHE A 27 18.44 -24.50 -15.61
CA PHE A 27 18.92 -23.36 -16.38
C PHE A 27 17.92 -22.20 -16.31
N LEU A 28 18.38 -21.02 -15.90
CA LEU A 28 17.55 -19.82 -15.78
C LEU A 28 17.82 -18.90 -16.98
N PRO A 29 16.85 -18.74 -17.91
CA PRO A 29 16.95 -17.77 -19.01
C PRO A 29 17.11 -16.34 -18.48
N GLU A 30 17.79 -15.48 -19.25
CA GLU A 30 18.05 -14.10 -18.85
C GLU A 30 16.74 -13.35 -18.66
N GLU A 31 15.77 -13.58 -19.54
CA GLU A 31 14.46 -12.92 -19.51
C GLU A 31 13.70 -13.23 -18.22
N ILE A 32 13.78 -14.47 -17.71
CA ILE A 32 13.15 -14.87 -16.46
C ILE A 32 13.93 -14.29 -15.27
N TYR A 33 15.27 -14.32 -15.32
CA TYR A 33 16.08 -13.69 -14.29
C TYR A 33 15.75 -12.19 -14.13
N GLU A 34 15.67 -11.49 -15.25
CA GLU A 34 15.34 -10.08 -15.33
C GLU A 34 13.96 -9.79 -14.73
N ALA A 35 12.92 -10.51 -15.18
CA ALA A 35 11.55 -10.27 -14.76
C ALA A 35 11.22 -10.76 -13.34
N VAL A 36 11.87 -11.82 -12.85
CA VAL A 36 11.44 -12.53 -11.61
C VAL A 36 12.43 -12.38 -10.46
N ILE A 37 13.72 -12.24 -10.77
CA ILE A 37 14.79 -12.15 -9.77
C ILE A 37 15.27 -10.71 -9.62
N ARG A 38 15.58 -10.02 -10.73
CA ARG A 38 16.14 -8.67 -10.72
C ARG A 38 15.06 -7.61 -10.46
N ASP A 39 13.95 -7.68 -11.17
CA ASP A 39 12.86 -6.69 -11.12
C ASP A 39 11.55 -7.34 -10.67
N ALA A 40 11.56 -7.91 -9.46
CA ALA A 40 10.35 -8.43 -8.88
C ALA A 40 9.42 -7.27 -8.51
N GLY A 41 8.26 -7.20 -9.17
CA GLY A 41 7.24 -6.18 -8.89
C GLY A 41 6.81 -6.17 -7.42
N ILE A 42 6.40 -5.00 -6.93
CA ILE A 42 5.83 -4.85 -5.58
C ILE A 42 4.56 -5.71 -5.48
N ASN A 43 4.34 -6.32 -4.31
CA ASN A 43 3.22 -7.22 -4.05
C ASN A 43 3.16 -8.43 -5.00
N THR A 44 4.30 -8.96 -5.39
CA THR A 44 4.38 -10.25 -6.08
C THR A 44 5.00 -11.30 -5.19
N VAL A 45 4.53 -12.55 -5.33
CA VAL A 45 5.12 -13.70 -4.67
C VAL A 45 5.76 -14.58 -5.73
N ARG A 46 7.00 -15.01 -5.47
CA ARG A 46 7.67 -15.97 -6.31
C ARG A 46 7.07 -17.36 -6.12
N ARG A 47 6.74 -18.01 -7.23
CA ARG A 47 6.29 -19.40 -7.34
C ARG A 47 7.15 -20.13 -8.36
N HIS A 48 6.93 -21.42 -8.51
CA HIS A 48 7.77 -22.31 -9.31
C HIS A 48 6.88 -23.20 -10.15
N ASP A 49 7.21 -23.35 -11.42
CA ASP A 49 6.50 -24.26 -12.33
C ASP A 49 6.95 -25.72 -12.12
N GLU A 50 6.42 -26.64 -12.95
CA GLU A 50 6.77 -28.06 -12.89
C GLU A 50 8.25 -28.35 -13.22
N GLN A 51 8.92 -27.42 -13.89
CA GLN A 51 10.33 -27.50 -14.26
C GLN A 51 11.23 -26.82 -13.22
N GLY A 52 10.67 -26.26 -12.15
CA GLY A 52 11.41 -25.56 -11.10
C GLY A 52 11.83 -24.13 -11.48
N LEU A 53 11.35 -23.58 -12.61
CA LEU A 53 11.61 -22.20 -12.99
C LEU A 53 10.74 -21.24 -12.19
N PRO A 54 11.30 -20.11 -11.73
CA PRO A 54 10.55 -19.17 -10.94
C PRO A 54 9.66 -18.30 -11.84
N TYR A 55 8.44 -18.03 -11.38
CA TYR A 55 7.54 -17.03 -11.95
C TYR A 55 6.90 -16.20 -10.83
N LEU A 56 6.37 -15.03 -11.17
CA LEU A 56 5.68 -14.16 -10.22
C LEU A 56 4.18 -14.36 -10.31
N VAL A 57 3.53 -14.39 -9.14
CA VAL A 57 2.08 -14.26 -9.01
C VAL A 57 1.77 -13.05 -8.16
N ASP A 58 0.62 -12.43 -8.40
CA ASP A 58 0.14 -11.35 -7.55
C ASP A 58 -0.06 -11.86 -6.12
N ALA A 59 0.48 -11.12 -5.15
CA ALA A 59 0.24 -11.38 -3.75
C ALA A 59 -1.20 -11.02 -3.43
N VAL A 60 -1.99 -12.00 -3.00
CA VAL A 60 -3.29 -11.74 -2.41
C VAL A 60 -3.05 -11.16 -1.02
N PRO A 61 -3.45 -9.91 -0.74
CA PRO A 61 -3.26 -9.31 0.58
C PRO A 61 -4.03 -10.12 1.61
N SER A 62 -3.40 -10.38 2.76
CA SER A 62 -4.07 -11.07 3.84
C SER A 62 -5.11 -10.14 4.49
N ALA A 63 -6.05 -10.71 5.26
CA ALA A 63 -6.99 -9.92 6.04
C ALA A 63 -6.28 -8.93 7.00
N ALA A 64 -5.11 -9.31 7.54
CA ALA A 64 -4.32 -8.45 8.39
C ALA A 64 -3.69 -7.27 7.62
N ASP A 65 -3.22 -7.52 6.39
CA ASP A 65 -2.66 -6.48 5.52
C ASP A 65 -3.73 -5.44 5.16
N LEU A 66 -4.93 -5.90 4.80
CA LEU A 66 -6.06 -5.02 4.49
C LEU A 66 -6.44 -4.14 5.69
N VAL A 67 -6.44 -4.71 6.91
CA VAL A 67 -6.70 -3.94 8.15
C VAL A 67 -5.63 -2.88 8.40
N LEU A 68 -4.35 -3.22 8.17
CA LEU A 68 -3.24 -2.29 8.35
C LEU A 68 -3.30 -1.15 7.33
N GLU A 69 -3.52 -1.48 6.06
CA GLU A 69 -3.67 -0.50 4.98
C GLU A 69 -4.84 0.44 5.25
N ALA A 70 -6.00 -0.09 5.63
CA ALA A 70 -7.18 0.70 5.94
C ALA A 70 -6.95 1.66 7.12
N ARG A 71 -6.26 1.23 8.17
CA ARG A 71 -5.88 2.12 9.30
C ARG A 71 -4.90 3.20 8.86
N SER A 72 -3.88 2.83 8.10
CA SER A 72 -2.90 3.76 7.55
C SER A 72 -3.56 4.84 6.70
N TRP A 73 -4.47 4.45 5.81
CA TRP A 73 -5.27 5.37 5.00
C TRP A 73 -6.14 6.30 5.87
N ARG A 74 -6.84 5.76 6.87
CA ARG A 74 -7.64 6.60 7.79
C ARG A 74 -6.76 7.65 8.48
N ASP A 75 -5.58 7.23 8.95
CA ASP A 75 -4.66 8.11 9.67
C ASP A 75 -4.11 9.21 8.77
N SER A 76 -3.80 8.90 7.50
CA SER A 76 -3.40 9.91 6.52
C SER A 76 -4.51 10.91 6.23
N GLN A 77 -5.76 10.46 6.07
CA GLN A 77 -6.90 11.36 5.85
C GLN A 77 -7.15 12.27 7.06
N LEU A 78 -7.06 11.74 8.28
CA LEU A 78 -7.20 12.53 9.50
C LEU A 78 -6.07 13.57 9.64
N ALA A 79 -4.83 13.18 9.35
CA ALA A 79 -3.69 14.10 9.38
C ALA A 79 -3.86 15.24 8.36
N ALA A 80 -4.28 14.92 7.13
CA ALA A 80 -4.52 15.90 6.08
C ALA A 80 -5.63 16.91 6.43
N ALA A 81 -6.64 16.51 7.21
CA ALA A 81 -7.73 17.39 7.65
C ALA A 81 -7.45 18.17 8.95
N THR A 82 -6.45 17.76 9.73
CA THR A 82 -6.22 18.31 11.08
C THR A 82 -5.82 19.78 11.06
N TRP A 83 -4.91 20.18 10.17
CA TRP A 83 -4.44 21.56 10.09
C TRP A 83 -5.57 22.54 9.79
N LEU A 84 -6.57 22.12 9.00
CA LEU A 84 -7.67 22.98 8.58
C LEU A 84 -8.63 23.26 9.74
N ARG A 85 -8.89 22.24 10.57
CA ARG A 85 -9.63 22.41 11.81
C ARG A 85 -8.91 23.36 12.76
N ASP A 86 -7.60 23.17 12.92
CA ASP A 86 -6.80 23.96 13.86
C ASP A 86 -6.72 25.43 13.40
N ARG A 87 -6.48 25.69 12.10
CA ARG A 87 -6.56 27.03 11.51
C ARG A 87 -7.91 27.70 11.75
N HIS A 88 -9.02 26.99 11.54
CA HIS A 88 -10.35 27.56 11.76
C HIS A 88 -10.56 27.95 13.23
N ARG A 89 -10.07 27.15 14.17
CA ARG A 89 -10.12 27.48 15.61
C ARG A 89 -9.29 28.72 15.94
N ASP A 90 -8.06 28.80 15.42
CA ASP A 90 -7.19 29.96 15.61
C ASP A 90 -7.86 31.25 15.09
N GLN A 91 -8.51 31.19 13.93
CA GLN A 91 -9.25 32.33 13.36
C GLN A 91 -10.39 32.80 14.26
N LEU A 92 -11.15 31.87 14.85
CA LEU A 92 -12.21 32.20 15.80
C LEU A 92 -11.65 32.82 17.08
N GLU A 93 -10.57 32.26 17.63
CA GLU A 93 -9.91 32.78 18.84
C GLU A 93 -9.34 34.19 18.63
N MET A 94 -8.83 34.46 17.42
CA MET A 94 -8.33 35.78 17.03
C MET A 94 -9.45 36.77 16.63
N MET A 95 -10.71 36.34 16.60
CA MET A 95 -11.84 37.09 16.02
C MET A 95 -11.56 37.57 14.57
N ALA A 96 -10.81 36.77 13.82
CA ALA A 96 -10.51 37.04 12.41
C ALA A 96 -11.61 36.48 11.50
N PRO A 97 -11.75 36.98 10.26
CA PRO A 97 -12.59 36.34 9.26
C PRO A 97 -12.13 34.88 9.03
N THR A 98 -13.08 33.95 9.07
CA THR A 98 -12.79 32.53 8.85
C THR A 98 -12.62 32.24 7.36
N THR A 99 -11.68 31.36 7.01
CA THR A 99 -11.50 30.91 5.62
C THR A 99 -12.59 29.93 5.18
N LEU A 100 -13.11 29.15 6.13
CA LEU A 100 -14.27 28.28 5.91
C LEU A 100 -15.52 28.94 6.47
N ASP A 101 -16.65 28.73 5.79
CA ASP A 101 -17.95 29.03 6.38
C ASP A 101 -18.37 27.96 7.41
N SER A 102 -19.47 28.23 8.11
CA SER A 102 -19.98 27.35 9.15
C SER A 102 -20.42 25.98 8.62
N GLU A 103 -20.93 25.89 7.40
CA GLU A 103 -21.38 24.65 6.79
C GLU A 103 -20.19 23.76 6.39
N GLN A 104 -19.17 24.37 5.79
CA GLN A 104 -17.90 23.72 5.45
C GLN A 104 -17.19 23.23 6.71
N TYR A 105 -17.12 24.04 7.77
CA TYR A 105 -16.50 23.62 9.03
C TYR A 105 -17.27 22.47 9.70
N LEU A 106 -18.61 22.50 9.69
CA LEU A 106 -19.42 21.38 10.18
C LEU A 106 -19.21 20.10 9.34
N ALA A 107 -19.16 20.23 8.02
CA ALA A 107 -18.89 19.13 7.11
C ALA A 107 -17.50 18.53 7.35
N LEU A 108 -16.48 19.36 7.63
CA LEU A 108 -15.13 18.91 8.01
C LEU A 108 -15.16 18.08 9.28
N LEU A 109 -15.80 18.58 10.34
CA LEU A 109 -15.88 17.87 11.61
C LEU A 109 -16.64 16.55 11.48
N THR A 110 -17.72 16.54 10.70
CA THR A 110 -18.51 15.33 10.41
C THR A 110 -17.67 14.31 9.64
N TYR A 111 -16.93 14.74 8.62
CA TYR A 111 -16.01 13.88 7.87
C TYR A 111 -14.90 13.29 8.75
N MET A 112 -14.27 14.10 9.61
CA MET A 112 -13.27 13.60 10.55
C MET A 112 -13.87 12.60 11.55
N GLN A 113 -15.14 12.78 11.95
CA GLN A 113 -15.83 11.85 12.83
C GLN A 113 -16.11 10.51 12.13
N THR A 114 -16.63 10.54 10.89
CA THR A 114 -16.89 9.31 10.13
C THR A 114 -15.62 8.50 9.86
N LEU A 115 -14.47 9.17 9.65
CA LEU A 115 -13.16 8.51 9.58
C LEU A 115 -12.79 7.80 10.89
N ARG A 116 -13.06 8.40 12.05
CA ARG A 116 -12.77 7.78 13.36
C ARG A 116 -13.67 6.60 13.67
N ASP A 117 -14.93 6.67 13.24
CA ASP A 117 -15.94 5.64 13.50
C ASP A 117 -15.83 4.46 12.52
N TRP A 118 -15.28 4.67 11.33
CA TRP A 118 -15.18 3.64 10.29
C TRP A 118 -14.52 2.33 10.74
N PRO A 119 -13.41 2.31 11.50
CA PRO A 119 -12.81 1.07 12.04
C PRO A 119 -13.71 0.28 13.00
N GLN A 120 -14.77 0.89 13.54
CA GLN A 120 -15.76 0.24 14.39
C GLN A 120 -16.96 -0.28 13.58
N SER A 121 -17.07 0.07 12.30
CA SER A 121 -18.14 -0.37 11.43
C SER A 121 -17.92 -1.81 10.95
N ALA A 122 -19.02 -2.51 10.64
CA ALA A 122 -18.96 -3.85 10.04
C ALA A 122 -18.36 -3.87 8.62
N GLN A 123 -18.23 -2.70 7.98
CA GLN A 123 -17.69 -2.57 6.63
C GLN A 123 -16.17 -2.40 6.61
N PHE A 124 -15.53 -2.26 7.77
CA PHE A 124 -14.07 -2.22 7.85
C PHE A 124 -13.48 -3.63 7.62
N PRO A 125 -12.40 -3.78 6.82
CA PRO A 125 -11.54 -2.76 6.20
C PRO A 125 -11.84 -2.47 4.71
N ASN A 126 -13.04 -2.75 4.20
CA ASN A 126 -13.34 -2.68 2.77
C ASN A 126 -13.14 -1.26 2.20
N ALA A 127 -12.27 -1.13 1.20
CA ALA A 127 -11.94 0.13 0.55
C ALA A 127 -13.15 0.82 -0.12
N GLU A 128 -14.14 0.06 -0.59
CA GLU A 128 -15.35 0.61 -1.21
C GLU A 128 -16.25 1.36 -0.21
N HIS A 129 -16.07 1.10 1.08
CA HIS A 129 -16.83 1.73 2.15
C HIS A 129 -16.02 2.79 2.90
N ARG A 130 -14.90 3.25 2.33
CA ARG A 130 -14.12 4.37 2.86
C ARG A 130 -14.98 5.65 2.90
N PRO A 131 -14.98 6.41 4.01
CA PRO A 131 -15.66 7.69 4.06
C PRO A 131 -15.16 8.64 2.97
N SER A 132 -16.09 9.19 2.19
CA SER A 132 -15.78 10.10 1.09
C SER A 132 -15.53 11.51 1.62
N ALA A 133 -14.44 12.15 1.19
CA ALA A 133 -14.18 13.55 1.51
C ALA A 133 -15.18 14.46 0.79
N PRO A 134 -15.60 15.58 1.41
CA PRO A 134 -16.35 16.62 0.70
C PRO A 134 -15.53 17.17 -0.48
N LEU A 135 -16.18 17.51 -1.59
CA LEU A 135 -15.50 17.95 -2.81
C LEU A 135 -14.59 19.18 -2.56
N TRP A 136 -15.11 20.16 -1.83
CA TRP A 136 -14.37 21.38 -1.47
C TRP A 136 -13.11 21.09 -0.63
N LEU A 137 -13.07 19.98 0.11
CA LEU A 137 -11.90 19.60 0.91
C LEU A 137 -10.77 19.06 0.02
N VAL A 138 -11.12 18.40 -1.09
CA VAL A 138 -10.15 17.91 -2.08
C VAL A 138 -9.47 19.09 -2.76
N GLU A 139 -10.22 20.16 -3.06
CA GLU A 139 -9.69 21.40 -3.66
C GLU A 139 -8.74 22.17 -2.73
N GLN A 140 -8.77 21.93 -1.42
CA GLN A 140 -7.90 22.58 -0.43
C GLN A 140 -6.61 21.79 -0.13
N ALA A 141 -6.49 20.57 -0.66
CA ALA A 141 -5.36 19.67 -0.45
C ALA A 141 -4.30 19.71 -1.58
N GLU A 142 -4.55 20.51 -2.63
CA GLU A 142 -3.67 20.78 -3.77
C GLU A 142 -2.84 22.06 -3.54
#